data_AF-A0A7W5JYZ1-F1
#
_entry.id   AF-A0A7W5JYZ1-F1
#
_cell.length_a   1.000
_cell.length_b   1.000
_cell.length_c   1.000
_cell.angle_alpha   90.00
_cell.angle_beta   90.00
_cell.angle_gamma   90.00
#
_symmetry.space_group_name_H-M   'P 1'
#
loop_
_entity.id
_entity.type
_entity.pdbx_description
1 polymer ?
#
loop_
_entity_poly.entity_id
_entity_poly.type
_entity_poly.pdbx_seq_one_letter_code
_entity_poly.pdbx_strand_id
1 'polypeptide(L)'
;MSTYAPHPHGGPDASPGTDLTLPDYAIGFTGAVRRGFKKYATFTGRASRAEFWFWYLFVVGGALVLVVPGAVLATATASSSSDGAPSPAAAVAFALVGVFYLAVLLPTIAVACRRLHDAGFSGLFLLLGLVTGLIPLIMCILPTSPNAVRYGPPGQPQPYGLPYGGYAPQQGYAPQQGYDEQPRG
;
A
#
# COMPACT_ATOMS: atom_id res chain seq x y z
N MET A 1 22.48 -18.70 6.86
CA MET A 1 22.04 -18.40 5.48
C MET A 1 20.60 -18.86 5.37
N SER A 2 19.63 -17.94 5.34
CA SER A 2 18.21 -18.31 5.18
C SER A 2 17.95 -18.57 3.70
N THR A 3 17.76 -19.83 3.33
CA THR A 3 17.46 -20.25 1.96
C THR A 3 16.10 -19.68 1.57
N TYR A 4 16.07 -18.80 0.57
CA TYR A 4 14.84 -18.36 -0.07
C TYR A 4 14.19 -19.57 -0.73
N ALA A 5 13.19 -20.16 -0.08
CA ALA A 5 12.42 -21.23 -0.66
C ALA A 5 11.49 -20.63 -1.73
N PRO A 6 11.57 -21.06 -3.00
CA PRO A 6 10.67 -20.58 -4.04
C PRO A 6 9.23 -20.93 -3.66
N HIS A 7 8.32 -19.96 -3.82
CA HIS A 7 6.91 -20.12 -3.46
C HIS A 7 6.22 -21.20 -4.32
N PRO A 8 5.43 -22.11 -3.71
CA PRO A 8 4.90 -23.32 -4.36
C PRO A 8 3.73 -23.12 -5.35
N HIS A 9 3.36 -21.88 -5.70
CA HIS A 9 2.29 -21.61 -6.67
C HIS A 9 2.80 -21.29 -8.07
N GLY A 10 4.05 -21.66 -8.34
CA GLY A 10 4.61 -21.73 -9.68
C GLY A 10 4.04 -22.92 -10.44
N GLY A 11 2.84 -22.82 -11.04
CA GLY A 11 2.55 -23.66 -12.20
C GLY A 11 3.65 -23.45 -13.26
N PRO A 12 3.83 -24.36 -14.23
CA PRO A 12 4.90 -24.25 -15.25
C PRO A 12 4.92 -22.91 -16.03
N ASP A 13 3.86 -22.10 -15.91
CA ASP A 13 3.66 -20.82 -16.58
C ASP A 13 3.71 -19.60 -15.64
N ALA A 14 3.82 -19.80 -14.33
CA ALA A 14 3.74 -18.73 -13.34
C ALA A 14 5.08 -18.01 -13.15
N SER A 15 5.36 -17.07 -14.06
CA SER A 15 6.40 -16.07 -13.86
C SER A 15 6.13 -15.26 -12.58
N PRO A 16 7.16 -14.91 -11.78
CA PRO A 16 7.01 -14.00 -10.65
C PRO A 16 6.21 -12.76 -11.06
N GLY A 17 5.07 -12.53 -10.41
CA GLY A 17 4.25 -11.33 -10.62
C GLY A 17 3.09 -11.43 -11.62
N THR A 18 2.81 -12.59 -12.25
CA THR A 18 1.63 -12.75 -13.12
C THR A 18 0.30 -12.85 -12.35
N ASP A 19 0.28 -13.46 -11.17
CA ASP A 19 -0.93 -13.54 -10.34
C ASP A 19 -1.16 -12.24 -9.55
N LEU A 20 -2.17 -11.48 -9.95
CA LEU A 20 -2.54 -10.20 -9.33
C LEU A 20 -3.20 -10.34 -7.95
N THR A 21 -3.65 -11.54 -7.60
CA THR A 21 -4.37 -11.84 -6.35
C THR A 21 -3.42 -12.14 -5.18
N LEU A 22 -2.16 -12.45 -5.48
CA LEU A 22 -1.10 -12.70 -4.50
C LEU A 22 -0.19 -11.48 -4.30
N PRO A 23 0.31 -11.24 -3.06
CA PRO A 23 1.37 -10.27 -2.83
C PRO A 23 2.67 -10.74 -3.49
N ASP A 24 3.31 -9.86 -4.25
CA ASP A 24 4.57 -10.18 -4.93
C ASP A 24 5.75 -9.58 -4.15
N TYR A 25 6.51 -10.44 -3.49
CA TYR A 25 7.65 -10.05 -2.65
C TYR A 25 8.94 -9.79 -3.45
N ALA A 26 9.01 -10.22 -4.72
CA ALA A 26 10.17 -10.05 -5.59
C ALA A 26 9.96 -8.98 -6.67
N ILE A 27 8.89 -8.18 -6.54
CA ILE A 27 8.49 -7.21 -7.55
C ILE A 27 9.53 -6.10 -7.74
N GLY A 28 9.86 -5.77 -8.99
CA GLY A 28 10.67 -4.61 -9.35
C GLY A 28 9.85 -3.33 -9.54
N PHE A 29 10.52 -2.19 -9.67
CA PHE A 29 9.90 -0.87 -9.81
C PHE A 29 8.78 -0.81 -10.87
N THR A 30 9.09 -1.15 -12.12
CA THR A 30 8.12 -1.12 -13.22
C THR A 30 6.94 -2.07 -12.99
N GLY A 31 7.20 -3.22 -12.36
CA GLY A 31 6.16 -4.18 -11.98
C GLY A 31 5.17 -3.58 -10.98
N ALA A 32 5.67 -2.87 -9.97
CA ALA A 32 4.85 -2.21 -8.96
C ALA A 32 3.99 -1.10 -9.55
N VAL A 33 4.54 -0.26 -10.44
CA VAL A 33 3.80 0.79 -11.14
C VAL A 33 2.66 0.19 -11.98
N ARG A 34 2.97 -0.83 -12.78
CA ARG A 34 1.97 -1.55 -13.60
C ARG A 34 0.87 -2.15 -12.73
N ARG A 35 1.22 -2.77 -11.60
CA ARG A 35 0.24 -3.35 -10.67
C ARG A 35 -0.62 -2.29 -10.01
N GLY A 36 -0.05 -1.16 -9.62
CA GLY A 36 -0.80 -0.04 -9.03
C GLY A 36 -1.88 0.48 -9.96
N PHE A 37 -1.54 0.71 -11.24
CA PHE A 37 -2.54 1.13 -12.23
C PHE A 37 -3.52 0.02 -12.63
N LYS A 38 -3.12 -1.26 -12.64
CA LYS A 38 -4.06 -2.37 -12.90
C LYS A 38 -5.07 -2.58 -11.77
N LYS A 39 -4.65 -2.33 -10.53
CA LYS A 39 -5.45 -2.52 -9.30
C LYS A 39 -5.84 -1.18 -8.67
N TYR A 40 -6.08 -0.16 -9.49
CA TYR A 40 -6.30 1.20 -9.02
C TYR A 40 -7.60 1.39 -8.22
N ALA A 41 -8.62 0.57 -8.51
CA ALA A 41 -9.90 0.55 -7.80
C ALA A 41 -10.13 -0.77 -7.03
N THR A 42 -9.06 -1.53 -6.78
CA THR A 42 -9.13 -2.80 -6.03
C THR A 42 -8.60 -2.58 -4.61
N PHE A 43 -9.52 -2.46 -3.66
CA PHE A 43 -9.20 -2.24 -2.25
C PHE A 43 -9.06 -3.54 -1.44
N THR A 44 -9.43 -4.68 -2.01
CA THR A 44 -9.28 -6.00 -1.39
C THR A 44 -7.94 -6.61 -1.76
N GLY A 45 -7.52 -7.64 -1.01
CA GLY A 45 -6.23 -8.29 -1.23
C GLY A 45 -5.09 -7.68 -0.42
N ARG A 46 -3.89 -8.15 -0.71
CA ARG A 46 -2.65 -7.81 0.01
C ARG A 46 -1.64 -7.17 -0.94
N ALA A 47 -0.82 -6.27 -0.41
CA ALA A 47 0.33 -5.69 -1.11
C ALA A 47 1.60 -5.92 -0.27
N SER A 48 2.64 -6.42 -0.92
CA SER A 48 3.94 -6.60 -0.27
C SER A 48 4.58 -5.25 0.06
N ARG A 49 5.59 -5.27 0.94
CA ARG A 49 6.39 -4.07 1.25
C ARG A 49 7.07 -3.48 0.01
N ALA A 50 7.62 -4.35 -0.84
CA ALA A 50 8.28 -3.93 -2.08
C ALA A 50 7.28 -3.27 -3.06
N GLU A 51 6.07 -3.84 -3.22
CA GLU A 51 5.02 -3.25 -4.07
C GLU A 51 4.64 -1.84 -3.58
N PHE A 52 4.48 -1.67 -2.25
CA PHE A 52 4.18 -0.37 -1.65
C PHE A 52 5.31 0.65 -1.85
N TRP A 53 6.56 0.28 -1.54
CA TRP A 53 7.68 1.22 -1.60
C TRP A 53 8.01 1.65 -3.01
N PHE A 54 7.98 0.75 -3.99
CA PHE A 54 8.18 1.15 -5.39
C PHE A 54 7.05 2.02 -5.92
N TRP A 55 5.80 1.77 -5.51
CA TRP A 55 4.69 2.66 -5.80
C TRP A 55 4.92 4.06 -5.20
N TYR A 56 5.32 4.13 -3.93
CA TYR A 56 5.60 5.39 -3.24
C TYR A 56 6.74 6.17 -3.92
N LEU A 57 7.82 5.49 -4.30
CA LEU A 57 8.92 6.09 -5.06
C LEU A 57 8.47 6.64 -6.42
N PHE A 58 7.58 5.94 -7.12
CA PHE A 58 6.99 6.43 -8.36
C PHE A 58 6.19 7.73 -8.14
N VAL A 59 5.35 7.77 -7.10
CA VAL A 59 4.55 8.96 -6.79
C VAL A 59 5.44 10.15 -6.40
N VAL A 60 6.41 9.94 -5.50
CA VAL A 60 7.34 10.99 -5.06
C VAL A 60 8.24 11.46 -6.20
N GLY A 61 8.79 10.53 -6.98
CA GLY A 61 9.64 10.84 -8.13
C GLY A 61 8.89 11.62 -9.21
N GLY A 62 7.68 11.16 -9.58
CA GLY A 62 6.82 11.86 -10.53
C GLY A 62 6.41 13.24 -10.03
N ALA A 63 6.09 13.38 -8.74
CA ALA A 63 5.81 14.67 -8.13
C ALA A 63 7.02 15.61 -8.20
N LEU A 64 8.24 15.15 -7.85
CA LEU A 64 9.44 15.98 -7.95
C LEU A 64 9.74 16.43 -9.38
N VAL A 65 9.62 15.52 -10.35
CA VAL A 65 9.85 15.82 -11.78
C VAL A 65 8.88 16.87 -12.31
N LEU A 66 7.65 16.93 -11.80
CA LEU A 66 6.66 17.92 -12.24
C LEU A 66 6.71 19.21 -11.43
N VAL A 67 6.84 19.10 -10.10
CA VAL A 67 6.79 20.24 -9.17
C VAL A 67 8.05 21.08 -9.24
N VAL A 68 9.24 20.49 -9.30
CA VAL A 68 10.50 21.28 -9.25
C VAL A 68 10.65 22.18 -10.48
N PRO A 69 10.53 21.68 -11.73
CA PRO A 69 10.60 22.55 -12.90
C PRO A 69 9.43 23.55 -12.94
N GLY A 70 8.23 23.13 -12.56
CA GLY A 70 7.05 24.01 -12.50
C GLY A 70 7.23 25.17 -11.51
N ALA A 71 7.79 24.90 -10.33
CA ALA A 71 8.09 25.92 -9.32
C ALA A 71 9.19 26.87 -9.79
N VAL A 72 10.26 26.36 -10.42
CA VAL A 72 11.33 27.20 -11.00
C VAL A 72 10.78 28.10 -12.10
N LEU A 73 9.91 27.58 -12.97
CA LEU A 73 9.27 28.38 -14.02
C LEU A 73 8.33 29.44 -13.44
N ALA A 74 7.56 29.09 -12.40
CA ALA A 74 6.67 30.01 -11.73
C ALA A 74 7.44 31.17 -11.07
N THR A 75 8.56 30.89 -10.37
CA THR A 75 9.39 31.93 -9.76
C THR A 75 10.11 32.78 -10.80
N ALA A 76 10.61 32.18 -11.89
CA ALA A 76 11.29 32.91 -12.96
C ALA A 76 10.36 33.87 -13.72
N THR A 77 9.06 33.56 -13.79
CA THR A 77 8.07 34.38 -14.52
C THR A 77 7.25 35.29 -13.60
N ALA A 78 7.36 35.15 -12.28
CA ALA A 78 6.67 36.00 -11.31
C ALA A 78 7.11 37.47 -11.38
N SER A 79 8.36 37.73 -11.79
CA SER A 79 8.90 39.09 -11.94
C SER A 79 8.37 39.84 -13.17
N SER A 80 7.68 39.14 -14.09
CA SER A 80 7.21 39.68 -15.36
C SER A 80 5.70 39.95 -15.40
N SER A 81 4.96 39.59 -14.34
CA SER A 81 3.51 39.76 -14.24
C SER A 81 3.13 40.89 -13.28
N SER A 82 2.48 41.96 -13.76
CA SER A 82 1.95 43.05 -12.93
C SER A 82 0.71 42.65 -12.11
N ASP A 83 -0.02 41.63 -12.57
CA ASP A 83 -1.38 41.34 -12.08
C ASP A 83 -1.42 40.15 -11.10
N GLY A 84 -0.26 39.61 -10.72
CA GLY A 84 -0.14 38.45 -9.82
C GLY A 84 -0.65 37.13 -10.40
N ALA A 85 -1.14 37.13 -11.63
CA ALA A 85 -1.57 35.93 -12.33
C ALA A 85 -0.35 35.09 -12.78
N PRO A 86 -0.41 33.75 -12.67
CA PRO A 86 0.66 32.89 -13.17
C PRO A 86 0.77 33.05 -14.69
N SER A 87 2.02 33.06 -15.20
CA SER A 87 2.26 33.04 -16.65
C SER A 87 1.55 31.84 -17.29
N PRO A 88 1.15 31.90 -18.58
CA PRO A 88 0.51 30.77 -19.25
C PRO A 88 1.32 29.47 -19.15
N ALA A 89 2.66 29.58 -19.19
CA ALA A 89 3.55 28.44 -19.02
C ALA A 89 3.51 27.87 -17.58
N ALA A 90 3.48 28.73 -16.56
CA ALA A 90 3.31 28.30 -15.17
C ALA A 90 1.91 27.67 -14.94
N ALA A 91 0.85 28.23 -15.54
CA ALA A 91 -0.50 27.68 -15.47
C ALA A 91 -0.58 26.26 -16.06
N VAL A 92 0.08 26.01 -17.18
CA VAL A 92 0.20 24.66 -17.76
C VAL A 92 0.96 23.72 -16.81
N ALA A 93 2.07 24.16 -16.22
CA ALA A 93 2.81 23.35 -15.25
C ALA A 93 1.93 22.97 -14.04
N PHE A 94 1.16 23.90 -13.48
CA PHE A 94 0.22 23.62 -12.40
C PHE A 94 -0.88 22.64 -12.82
N ALA A 95 -1.43 22.78 -14.03
CA ALA A 95 -2.44 21.87 -14.56
C ALA A 95 -1.88 20.44 -14.70
N LEU A 96 -0.66 20.28 -15.20
CA LEU A 96 0.00 18.96 -15.32
C LEU A 96 0.24 18.30 -13.96
N VAL A 97 0.67 19.07 -12.96
CA VAL A 97 0.80 18.60 -11.58
C VAL A 97 -0.56 18.13 -11.04
N GLY A 98 -1.61 18.91 -11.26
CA GLY A 98 -2.98 18.56 -10.84
C GLY A 98 -3.48 17.27 -11.48
N VAL A 99 -3.31 17.12 -12.79
CA VAL A 99 -3.69 15.90 -13.53
C VAL A 99 -2.91 14.69 -13.04
N PHE A 100 -1.61 14.84 -12.78
CA PHE A 100 -0.78 13.77 -12.23
C PHE A 100 -1.31 13.31 -10.86
N TYR A 101 -1.56 14.24 -9.93
CA TYR A 101 -2.11 13.89 -8.62
C TYR A 101 -3.47 13.21 -8.72
N LEU A 102 -4.33 13.66 -9.62
CA LEU A 102 -5.63 13.03 -9.84
C LEU A 102 -5.49 11.60 -10.38
N ALA A 103 -4.54 11.37 -11.30
CA ALA A 103 -4.27 10.06 -11.87
C ALA A 103 -3.72 9.05 -10.84
N VAL A 104 -2.88 9.50 -9.90
CA VAL A 104 -2.27 8.63 -8.88
C VAL A 104 -3.07 8.54 -7.59
N LEU A 105 -4.10 9.37 -7.40
CA LEU A 105 -4.91 9.42 -6.17
C LEU A 105 -5.54 8.07 -5.83
N LEU A 106 -6.36 7.54 -6.73
CA LEU A 106 -7.06 6.27 -6.52
C LEU A 106 -6.09 5.09 -6.36
N PRO A 107 -5.11 4.89 -7.26
CA PRO A 107 -4.10 3.85 -7.07
C PRO A 107 -3.35 3.94 -5.74
N THR A 108 -3.03 5.15 -5.25
CA THR A 108 -2.31 5.34 -3.98
C THR A 108 -3.15 4.88 -2.79
N ILE A 109 -4.43 5.24 -2.78
CA ILE A 109 -5.37 4.78 -1.75
C ILE A 109 -5.51 3.24 -1.81
N ALA A 110 -5.66 2.68 -3.01
CA ALA A 110 -5.80 1.24 -3.20
C ALA A 110 -4.57 0.44 -2.74
N VAL A 111 -3.35 0.89 -3.09
CA VAL A 111 -2.10 0.25 -2.67
C VAL A 111 -1.92 0.35 -1.15
N ALA A 112 -2.19 1.52 -0.56
CA ALA A 112 -2.08 1.72 0.88
C ALA A 112 -3.10 0.86 1.66
N CYS A 113 -4.32 0.71 1.13
CA CYS A 113 -5.37 -0.14 1.73
C CYS A 113 -4.94 -1.61 1.76
N ARG A 114 -4.43 -2.12 0.63
CA ARG A 114 -3.90 -3.48 0.52
C ARG A 114 -2.66 -3.71 1.38
N ARG A 115 -1.85 -2.67 1.63
CA ARG A 115 -0.71 -2.73 2.55
C ARG A 115 -1.16 -2.81 4.00
N LEU A 116 -2.17 -2.04 4.41
CA LEU A 116 -2.79 -2.14 5.74
C LEU A 116 -3.40 -3.52 5.97
N HIS A 117 -4.08 -4.08 4.97
CA HIS A 117 -4.58 -5.46 5.02
C HIS A 117 -3.45 -6.48 5.21
N ASP A 118 -2.30 -6.27 4.57
CA ASP A 118 -1.12 -7.12 4.77
C ASP A 118 -0.51 -6.97 6.17
N ALA A 119 -0.59 -5.79 6.78
CA ALA A 119 -0.25 -5.59 8.19
C ALA A 119 -1.35 -6.11 9.15
N GLY A 120 -2.51 -6.53 8.63
CA GLY A 120 -3.64 -7.06 9.38
C GLY A 120 -4.63 -6.02 9.91
N PHE A 121 -4.53 -4.77 9.48
CA PHE A 121 -5.45 -3.69 9.85
C PHE A 121 -6.53 -3.48 8.78
N SER A 122 -7.64 -2.85 9.15
CA SER A 122 -8.69 -2.45 8.20
C SER A 122 -8.22 -1.29 7.33
N GLY A 123 -8.62 -1.26 6.06
CA GLY A 123 -8.40 -0.13 5.15
C GLY A 123 -8.96 1.21 5.65
N LEU A 124 -9.94 1.18 6.58
CA LEU A 124 -10.48 2.38 7.22
C LEU A 124 -9.44 3.17 8.01
N PHE A 125 -8.34 2.53 8.45
CA PHE A 125 -7.23 3.23 9.10
C PHE A 125 -6.55 4.26 8.18
N LEU A 126 -6.76 4.20 6.85
CA LEU A 126 -6.33 5.27 5.95
C LEU A 126 -7.02 6.61 6.25
N LEU A 127 -8.26 6.61 6.75
CA LEU A 127 -8.99 7.83 7.09
C LEU A 127 -8.34 8.58 8.26
N LEU A 128 -7.70 7.85 9.19
CA LEU A 128 -6.88 8.46 10.24
C LEU A 128 -5.66 9.19 9.64
N GLY A 129 -5.19 8.76 8.47
CA GLY A 129 -4.17 9.44 7.70
C GLY A 129 -4.57 10.84 7.23
N LEU A 130 -5.87 11.09 6.99
CA LEU A 130 -6.36 12.42 6.64
C LEU A 130 -6.21 13.41 7.80
N VAL A 131 -6.18 12.92 9.04
CA VAL A 131 -6.04 13.71 10.26
C VAL A 131 -4.58 13.80 10.72
N THR A 132 -3.79 12.73 10.53
CA THR A 132 -2.46 12.59 11.15
C THR A 132 -1.29 12.53 10.16
N GLY A 133 -1.55 12.31 8.87
CA GLY A 133 -0.59 12.31 7.76
C GLY A 133 0.42 11.16 7.74
N LEU A 134 1.07 10.87 8.87
CA LEU A 134 2.23 9.98 9.00
C LEU A 134 1.89 8.56 9.49
N ILE A 135 0.78 8.38 10.21
CA ILE A 135 0.38 7.08 10.78
C ILE A 135 0.21 5.98 9.73
N PRO A 136 -0.47 6.18 8.58
CA PRO A 136 -0.57 5.13 7.57
C PRO A 136 0.79 4.81 6.93
N LEU A 137 1.70 5.79 6.82
CA LEU A 137 3.07 5.55 6.33
C LEU A 137 3.81 4.62 7.29
N ILE A 138 3.72 4.86 8.61
CA ILE A 138 4.32 4.00 9.64
C ILE A 138 3.70 2.60 9.62
N MET A 139 2.38 2.50 9.48
CA MET A 139 1.69 1.20 9.39
C MET A 139 2.06 0.43 8.11
N CYS A 140 2.40 1.12 7.04
CA CYS A 140 2.90 0.46 5.82
C CYS A 140 4.31 -0.14 5.99
N ILE A 141 5.05 0.25 7.03
CA ILE A 141 6.38 -0.28 7.39
C ILE A 141 6.27 -1.57 8.23
N LEU A 142 5.15 -1.79 8.94
CA LEU A 142 4.98 -2.96 9.81
C LEU A 142 5.16 -4.28 9.06
N PRO A 143 5.60 -5.36 9.73
CA PRO A 143 5.68 -6.68 9.12
C PRO A 143 4.29 -7.18 8.75
N THR A 144 4.24 -8.09 7.77
CA THR A 144 3.02 -8.84 7.48
C THR A 144 2.54 -9.51 8.77
N SER A 145 1.26 -9.49 9.08
CA SER A 145 0.76 -10.14 10.31
C SER A 145 0.05 -11.46 10.00
N PRO A 146 -0.02 -12.41 10.97
CA PRO A 146 -0.84 -13.61 10.82
C PRO A 146 -2.33 -13.31 10.58
N ASN A 147 -2.81 -12.13 11.00
CA ASN A 147 -4.19 -11.70 10.78
C ASN A 147 -4.45 -11.24 9.33
N ALA A 148 -3.42 -11.15 8.47
CA ALA A 148 -3.56 -10.71 7.10
C ALA A 148 -4.32 -11.70 6.18
N VAL A 149 -4.46 -12.97 6.58
CA VAL A 149 -5.01 -14.01 5.70
C VAL A 149 -6.49 -13.87 5.44
N ARG A 150 -7.23 -13.21 6.33
CA ARG A 150 -8.62 -12.83 6.07
C ARG A 150 -8.81 -11.91 4.87
N TYR A 151 -7.74 -11.23 4.44
CA TYR A 151 -7.77 -10.33 3.30
C TYR A 151 -7.20 -10.95 2.01
N GLY A 152 -6.70 -12.19 2.07
CA GLY A 152 -6.22 -12.94 0.91
C GLY A 152 -7.29 -13.90 0.35
N PRO A 153 -7.18 -14.29 -0.93
CA PRO A 153 -7.92 -15.41 -1.48
C PRO A 153 -7.88 -16.68 -0.61
N PRO A 154 -8.96 -17.48 -0.59
CA PRO A 154 -8.91 -18.83 -0.01
C PRO A 154 -7.86 -19.63 -0.77
N GLY A 155 -6.83 -20.09 -0.08
CA GLY A 155 -5.84 -21.05 -0.58
C GLY A 155 -4.43 -20.67 -0.15
N GLN A 156 -4.25 -19.41 0.27
CA GLN A 156 -2.93 -18.81 0.30
C GLN A 156 -2.08 -19.34 1.46
N PRO A 157 -0.83 -19.78 1.19
CA PRO A 157 0.14 -20.13 2.19
C PRO A 157 0.36 -18.95 3.11
N GLN A 158 0.33 -19.25 4.40
CA GLN A 158 0.68 -18.32 5.44
C GLN A 158 2.15 -17.93 5.27
N PRO A 159 2.51 -16.63 5.26
CA PRO A 159 3.91 -16.20 5.30
C PRO A 159 4.68 -16.79 6.50
N TYR A 160 3.95 -17.31 7.49
CA TYR A 160 4.43 -17.87 8.75
C TYR A 160 4.32 -19.40 8.85
N GLY A 161 4.06 -20.13 7.76
CA GLY A 161 4.06 -21.60 7.77
C GLY A 161 2.94 -22.26 8.58
N LEU A 162 1.89 -21.52 8.94
CA LEU A 162 0.72 -22.09 9.62
C LEU A 162 -0.13 -22.91 8.62
N PRO A 163 -0.61 -24.11 9.01
CA PRO A 163 -1.36 -24.97 8.11
C PRO A 163 -2.67 -24.34 7.63
N TYR A 164 -3.00 -24.63 6.37
CA TYR A 164 -4.16 -24.14 5.64
C TYR A 164 -5.45 -24.75 6.25
N GLY A 165 -5.92 -24.18 7.36
CA GLY A 165 -7.09 -24.68 8.11
C GLY A 165 -7.21 -24.19 9.56
N GLY A 166 -6.26 -23.40 10.07
CA GLY A 166 -6.15 -23.08 11.50
C GLY A 166 -6.77 -21.76 11.99
N TYR A 167 -7.78 -21.18 11.34
CA TYR A 167 -8.58 -20.13 11.98
C TYR A 167 -9.84 -20.75 12.56
N ALA A 168 -9.77 -21.18 13.82
CA ALA A 168 -10.96 -21.23 14.64
C ALA A 168 -11.62 -19.83 14.59
N PRO A 169 -12.95 -19.73 14.42
CA PRO A 169 -13.61 -18.44 14.48
C PRO A 169 -13.23 -17.78 15.81
N GLN A 170 -12.82 -16.51 15.78
CA GLN A 170 -12.66 -15.75 17.01
C GLN A 170 -14.02 -15.71 17.70
N GLN A 171 -14.24 -16.63 18.63
CA GLN A 171 -15.35 -16.56 19.56
C GLN A 171 -15.19 -15.24 20.31
N GLY A 172 -16.31 -14.51 20.40
CA GLY A 172 -16.36 -13.16 20.91
C GLY A 172 -15.69 -13.01 22.27
N TYR A 173 -15.34 -11.76 22.58
CA TYR A 173 -14.95 -11.32 23.92
C TYR A 173 -15.83 -12.02 24.97
N ALA A 174 -15.31 -13.04 25.63
CA ALA A 174 -15.97 -13.65 26.77
C ALA A 174 -15.69 -12.74 27.99
N PRO A 175 -16.71 -12.40 28.80
CA PRO A 175 -16.49 -11.62 30.01
C PRO A 175 -15.59 -12.43 30.96
N GLN A 176 -14.56 -11.78 31.53
CA GLN A 176 -13.72 -12.39 32.57
C GLN A 176 -14.61 -12.83 33.74
N GLN A 177 -14.82 -14.14 33.90
CA GLN A 177 -15.45 -14.72 35.08
C GLN A 177 -14.39 -15.32 35.99
N GLY A 178 -14.34 -14.79 37.22
CA GLY A 178 -14.07 -15.53 38.46
C GLY A 178 -12.63 -15.98 38.73
N TYR A 179 -12.00 -15.35 39.73
CA TYR A 179 -10.79 -15.86 40.37
C TYR A 179 -11.16 -16.65 41.64
N ASP A 180 -11.75 -17.84 41.50
CA ASP A 180 -12.05 -18.75 42.62
C ASP A 180 -11.98 -20.17 42.01
N GLU A 181 -11.24 -21.20 42.44
CA GLU A 181 -10.67 -21.58 43.72
C GLU A 181 -9.45 -22.51 43.43
N GLN A 182 -8.34 -22.38 44.16
CA GLN A 182 -7.28 -23.41 44.18
C GLN A 182 -7.62 -24.46 45.24
N PRO A 183 -7.59 -25.77 44.93
CA PRO A 183 -7.74 -26.81 45.94
C PRO A 183 -6.46 -26.89 46.79
N ARG A 184 -6.60 -26.61 48.09
CA ARG A 184 -5.55 -26.90 49.09
C ARG A 184 -5.47 -28.41 49.29
N GLY A 185 -4.37 -29.01 48.86
CA GLY A 185 -3.85 -30.28 49.39
C GLY A 185 -2.94 -30.03 50.58
#